data_AF-A0A7L2IEA3-F1
#
_entry.id   AF-A0A7L2IEA3-F1
#
_cell.length_a   1.000
_cell.length_b   1.000
_cell.length_c   1.000
_cell.angle_alpha   90.00
_cell.angle_beta   90.00
_cell.angle_gamma   90.00
#
_symmetry.space_group_name_H-M   'P 1'
#
loop_
_entity.id
_entity.type
_entity.pdbx_description
1 polymer ?
#
loop_
_entity_poly.entity_id
_entity_poly.type
_entity_poly.pdbx_seq_one_letter_code
_entity_poly.pdbx_strand_id
1 'polypeptide(L)'
;GDTLPLQLHPTSSKDPKLVVPAFSPPVCQRSRLSARPHLRPAKVCQAGNAYIREKFKPQARRDLEKEKQRLQNILATGKDVVKCNKRQARFQTKEEEIPEPDRFEELVNEVQERREFLAEMEALGQGKKYESIVLTEISQKIREMEIIDKKRSEEIGASMTKDFPGGNKSDAHD
;
A
#
# COMPACT_ATOMS: atom_id res chain seq x y z
N GLY A 1 -7.17 -19.70 3.75
CA GLY A 1 -6.43 -19.61 2.48
C GLY A 1 -5.43 -20.72 2.55
N ASP A 2 -5.85 -21.91 2.17
CA ASP A 2 -5.33 -23.12 2.79
C ASP A 2 -4.15 -23.67 2.00
N THR A 3 -3.12 -24.08 2.73
CA THR A 3 -1.83 -24.55 2.20
C THR A 3 -2.01 -25.92 1.55
N LEU A 4 -1.50 -26.07 0.33
CA LEU A 4 -1.59 -27.33 -0.43
C LEU A 4 -0.79 -28.45 0.24
N PRO A 5 -1.29 -29.70 0.20
CA PRO A 5 -0.65 -30.83 0.86
C PRO A 5 0.70 -31.17 0.22
N LEU A 6 1.73 -31.30 1.06
CA LEU A 6 3.11 -31.59 0.67
C LEU A 6 3.36 -33.05 0.25
N GLN A 7 2.34 -33.91 0.32
CA GLN A 7 2.48 -35.34 0.07
C GLN A 7 1.52 -35.78 -1.04
N LEU A 8 2.10 -36.09 -2.20
CA LEU A 8 1.38 -36.75 -3.29
C LEU A 8 1.60 -38.26 -3.17
N HIS A 9 0.53 -39.04 -3.31
CA HIS A 9 0.65 -40.48 -3.39
C HIS A 9 1.36 -40.88 -4.69
N PRO A 10 2.36 -41.78 -4.66
CA PRO A 10 3.02 -42.26 -5.85
C PRO A 10 1.98 -43.02 -6.69
N THR A 11 1.67 -42.50 -7.88
CA THR A 11 0.83 -43.21 -8.84
C THR A 11 1.59 -44.45 -9.29
N SER A 12 1.18 -45.61 -8.77
CA SER A 12 1.67 -46.92 -9.20
C SER A 12 1.32 -47.12 -10.68
N SER A 13 2.28 -46.88 -11.56
CA SER A 13 2.22 -47.32 -12.95
C SER A 13 2.52 -48.82 -12.94
N LYS A 14 1.50 -49.67 -13.15
CA LYS A 14 1.72 -51.08 -13.49
C LYS A 14 2.43 -51.13 -14.83
N ASP A 15 3.61 -51.75 -14.88
CA ASP A 15 4.28 -52.05 -16.13
C ASP A 15 3.36 -52.88 -17.03
N PRO A 16 3.25 -52.58 -18.33
CA PRO A 16 2.53 -53.44 -19.24
C PRO A 16 3.32 -54.74 -19.36
N LYS A 17 2.74 -55.84 -18.87
CA LYS A 17 3.21 -57.19 -19.21
C LYS A 17 3.30 -57.28 -20.73
N LEU A 18 4.51 -57.47 -21.24
CA LEU A 18 4.75 -57.86 -22.61
C LEU A 18 4.08 -59.22 -22.83
N VAL A 19 2.86 -59.22 -23.37
CA VAL A 19 2.23 -60.41 -23.90
C VAL A 19 3.01 -60.76 -25.17
N VAL A 20 3.76 -61.85 -25.11
CA VAL A 20 4.38 -62.47 -26.30
C VAL A 20 3.23 -62.87 -27.24
N PRO A 21 3.18 -62.37 -28.48
CA PRO A 21 2.19 -62.84 -29.44
C PRO A 21 2.68 -64.20 -29.96
N ALA A 22 2.02 -65.28 -29.53
CA ALA A 22 2.01 -66.51 -30.31
C ALA A 22 1.30 -66.21 -31.64
N PHE A 23 1.84 -66.76 -32.73
CA PHE A 23 1.40 -66.66 -34.13
C PHE A 23 1.95 -65.47 -34.93
N SER A 24 3.00 -65.75 -35.70
CA SER A 24 3.49 -64.92 -36.79
C SER A 24 2.58 -65.09 -38.03
N PRO A 25 1.98 -64.02 -38.60
CA PRO A 25 1.41 -64.09 -39.93
C PRO A 25 2.55 -64.09 -40.98
N PRO A 26 2.29 -64.58 -42.22
CA PRO A 26 3.31 -64.63 -43.26
C PRO A 26 3.85 -63.22 -43.50
N VAL A 27 5.17 -63.11 -43.60
CA VAL A 27 5.90 -61.87 -43.84
C VAL A 27 5.47 -61.33 -45.20
N CYS A 28 4.45 -60.48 -45.22
CA CYS A 28 4.21 -59.57 -46.31
C CYS A 28 5.42 -58.66 -46.36
N GLN A 29 6.33 -58.90 -47.31
CA GLN A 29 7.35 -57.94 -47.68
C GLN A 29 6.63 -56.70 -48.22
N ARG A 30 6.21 -55.81 -47.30
CA ARG A 30 5.86 -54.45 -47.67
C ARG A 30 7.11 -53.90 -48.32
N SER A 31 7.04 -53.71 -49.63
CA SER A 31 7.96 -52.86 -50.38
C SER A 31 8.17 -51.61 -49.53
N ARG A 32 9.34 -51.51 -48.89
CA ARG A 32 9.71 -50.31 -48.15
C ARG A 32 9.98 -49.27 -49.22
N LEU A 33 8.92 -48.65 -49.73
CA LEU A 33 9.05 -47.35 -50.38
C LEU A 33 9.87 -46.53 -49.40
N SER A 34 11.03 -46.03 -49.83
CA SER A 34 11.85 -45.17 -48.99
C SER A 34 11.02 -43.91 -48.76
N ALA A 35 10.22 -43.94 -47.69
CA ALA A 35 9.44 -42.80 -47.26
C ALA A 35 10.47 -41.74 -46.96
N ARG A 36 10.61 -40.77 -47.87
CA ARG A 36 11.40 -39.58 -47.59
C ARG A 36 10.86 -39.05 -46.27
N PRO A 37 11.70 -38.90 -45.24
CA PRO A 37 11.25 -38.31 -44.00
C PRO A 37 10.64 -36.96 -44.34
N HIS A 38 9.32 -36.84 -44.23
CA HIS A 38 8.63 -35.55 -44.39
C HIS A 38 8.99 -34.59 -43.24
N LEU A 39 9.62 -35.12 -42.19
CA LEU A 39 10.16 -34.38 -41.07
C LEU A 39 11.58 -33.89 -41.36
N ARG A 40 11.85 -32.63 -41.01
CA ARG A 40 13.19 -32.08 -41.12
C ARG A 40 14.13 -32.74 -40.09
N PRO A 41 15.39 -33.05 -40.44
CA PRO A 41 16.37 -33.54 -39.48
C PRO A 41 16.59 -32.55 -38.33
N ALA A 42 16.85 -33.08 -37.12
CA ALA A 42 17.02 -32.26 -35.92
C ALA A 42 18.05 -31.13 -36.07
N LYS A 43 19.16 -31.39 -36.79
CA LYS A 43 20.19 -30.39 -37.09
C LYS A 43 19.65 -29.19 -37.89
N VAL A 44 18.69 -29.42 -38.79
CA VAL A 44 18.05 -28.37 -39.60
C VAL A 44 17.03 -27.60 -38.77
N CYS A 45 16.30 -28.27 -37.89
CA CYS A 45 15.39 -27.59 -36.96
C CYS A 45 16.17 -26.70 -35.98
N GLN A 46 17.30 -27.20 -35.47
CA GLN A 46 18.22 -26.47 -34.59
C GLN A 46 19.09 -25.45 -35.32
N ALA A 47 19.14 -25.47 -36.66
CA ALA A 47 19.94 -24.54 -37.43
C ALA A 47 19.39 -23.12 -37.25
N GLY A 48 20.24 -22.22 -36.77
CA GLY A 48 19.91 -20.82 -36.52
C GLY A 48 19.88 -20.49 -35.03
N ASN A 49 19.18 -19.41 -34.70
CA ASN A 49 19.07 -18.86 -33.34
C ASN A 49 17.67 -19.05 -32.75
N ALA A 50 16.80 -19.86 -33.36
CA ALA A 50 15.41 -20.05 -32.93
C ALA A 50 15.27 -20.60 -31.50
N TYR A 51 16.25 -21.36 -31.02
CA TYR A 51 16.30 -21.88 -29.65
C TYR A 51 17.17 -21.05 -28.71
N ILE A 52 17.80 -19.99 -29.21
CA ILE A 52 18.62 -19.09 -28.39
C ILE A 52 17.68 -18.12 -27.69
N ARG A 53 17.65 -18.18 -26.35
CA ARG A 53 16.87 -17.24 -25.54
C ARG A 53 17.43 -15.82 -25.70
N GLU A 54 16.53 -14.85 -25.91
CA GLU A 54 16.91 -13.45 -25.94
C GLU A 54 17.61 -13.04 -24.64
N LYS A 55 18.74 -12.37 -24.77
CA LYS A 55 19.45 -11.80 -23.63
C LYS A 55 18.71 -10.54 -23.19
N PHE A 56 18.43 -10.43 -21.89
CA PHE A 56 17.89 -9.21 -21.30
C PHE A 56 18.83 -8.03 -21.62
N LYS A 57 18.28 -6.99 -22.25
CA LYS A 57 18.98 -5.73 -22.49
C LYS A 57 18.31 -4.67 -21.61
N PRO A 58 18.96 -4.25 -20.50
CA PRO A 58 18.40 -3.18 -19.69
C PRO A 58 18.27 -1.92 -20.56
N GLN A 59 17.05 -1.42 -20.71
CA GLN A 59 16.80 -0.15 -21.37
C GLN A 59 17.00 0.98 -20.36
N ALA A 60 17.51 2.13 -20.82
CA ALA A 60 17.54 3.34 -20.01
C ALA A 60 16.12 3.62 -19.49
N ARG A 61 15.97 3.67 -18.16
CA ARG A 61 14.68 3.98 -17.57
C ARG A 61 14.31 5.42 -17.90
N ARG A 62 13.06 5.64 -18.30
CA ARG A 62 12.51 6.99 -18.35
C ARG A 62 12.44 7.53 -16.92
N ASP A 63 12.58 8.84 -16.82
CA ASP A 63 12.43 9.57 -15.57
C ASP A 63 10.98 9.41 -15.06
N LEU A 64 10.83 8.71 -13.93
CA LEU A 64 9.51 8.31 -13.41
C LEU A 64 8.68 9.53 -13.02
N GLU A 65 9.33 10.55 -12.47
CA GLU A 65 8.71 11.81 -12.09
C GLU A 65 8.13 12.53 -13.31
N LYS A 66 8.85 12.54 -14.44
CA LYS A 66 8.36 13.13 -15.70
C LYS A 66 7.18 12.37 -16.28
N GLU A 67 7.22 11.03 -16.26
CA GLU A 67 6.11 10.22 -16.75
C GLU A 67 4.88 10.36 -15.85
N LYS A 68 5.08 10.43 -14.53
CA LYS A 68 4.00 10.70 -13.57
C LYS A 68 3.35 12.06 -13.85
N GLN A 69 4.14 13.12 -14.02
CA GLN A 69 3.62 14.45 -14.33
C GLN A 69 2.88 14.49 -15.68
N ARG A 70 3.44 13.83 -16.69
CA ARG A 70 2.80 13.66 -18.00
C ARG A 70 1.43 12.99 -17.88
N LEU A 71 1.37 11.85 -17.20
CA LEU A 71 0.11 11.12 -16.99
C LEU A 71 -0.90 11.94 -16.18
N GLN A 72 -0.46 12.64 -15.13
CA GLN A 72 -1.31 13.56 -14.37
C GLN A 72 -1.93 14.64 -15.28
N ASN A 73 -1.13 15.27 -16.15
CA ASN A 73 -1.62 16.29 -17.09
C ASN A 73 -2.64 15.71 -18.08
N ILE A 74 -2.39 14.49 -18.58
CA ILE A 74 -3.30 13.78 -19.48
C ILE A 74 -4.61 13.44 -18.76
N LEU A 75 -4.58 12.91 -17.54
CA LEU A 75 -5.78 12.54 -16.81
C LEU A 75 -6.59 13.77 -16.38
N ALA A 76 -5.93 14.84 -15.97
CA ALA A 76 -6.60 16.06 -15.51
C ALA A 76 -7.17 16.90 -16.66
N THR A 77 -6.41 17.07 -17.75
CA THR A 77 -6.73 18.03 -18.84
C THR A 77 -6.99 17.35 -20.19
N GLY A 78 -6.75 16.04 -20.32
CA GLY A 78 -6.87 15.30 -21.58
C GLY A 78 -5.77 15.59 -22.60
N LYS A 79 -4.73 16.35 -22.23
CA LYS A 79 -3.67 16.82 -23.13
C LYS A 79 -2.29 16.65 -22.49
N ASP A 80 -1.35 16.16 -23.28
CA ASP A 80 0.06 16.04 -22.92
C ASP A 80 0.76 17.40 -23.09
N VAL A 81 0.44 18.35 -22.21
CA VAL A 81 1.08 19.68 -22.22
C VAL A 81 2.37 19.59 -21.41
N VAL A 82 3.46 19.22 -22.07
CA VAL A 82 4.81 19.55 -21.57
C VAL A 82 4.91 21.07 -21.63
N LYS A 83 4.57 21.74 -20.52
CA LYS A 83 4.58 23.20 -20.43
C LYS A 83 6.00 23.70 -20.71
N CYS A 84 6.21 24.18 -21.94
CA CYS A 84 7.25 25.15 -22.27
C CYS A 84 7.26 26.20 -21.16
N ASN A 85 8.45 26.44 -20.60
CA ASN A 85 8.73 27.42 -19.56
C ASN A 85 8.15 28.80 -19.92
N LYS A 86 6.88 29.00 -19.63
CA LYS A 86 6.20 30.28 -19.74
C LYS A 86 5.57 30.51 -18.39
N ARG A 87 6.38 31.19 -17.57
CA ARG A 87 5.99 31.99 -16.42
C ARG A 87 4.76 31.40 -15.75
N GLN A 88 4.97 30.37 -14.92
CA GLN A 88 4.10 30.24 -13.77
C GLN A 88 4.28 31.54 -13.00
N ALA A 89 3.38 32.49 -13.27
CA ALA A 89 2.94 33.41 -12.25
C ALA A 89 2.86 32.57 -10.98
N ARG A 90 3.60 32.99 -9.95
CA ARG A 90 3.49 32.43 -8.61
C ARG A 90 2.00 32.27 -8.33
N PHE A 91 1.48 31.08 -8.54
CA PHE A 91 0.48 30.55 -7.67
C PHE A 91 1.25 30.51 -6.37
N GLN A 92 1.16 31.62 -5.64
CA GLN A 92 1.10 31.53 -4.21
C GLN A 92 -0.04 30.53 -4.00
N THR A 93 0.30 29.25 -3.94
CA THR A 93 -0.22 28.45 -2.86
C THR A 93 -0.03 29.37 -1.67
N LYS A 94 -1.10 30.06 -1.28
CA LYS A 94 -1.43 30.04 0.12
C LYS A 94 -1.35 28.56 0.45
N GLU A 95 -0.18 28.11 0.90
CA GLU A 95 -0.16 27.49 2.20
C GLU A 95 -1.08 28.41 3.00
N GLU A 96 -2.36 28.03 3.09
CA GLU A 96 -3.03 28.26 4.35
C GLU A 96 -2.00 27.69 5.33
N GLU A 97 -1.23 28.61 5.90
CA GLU A 97 -0.49 28.39 7.11
C GLU A 97 -1.59 27.91 8.04
N ILE A 98 -1.80 26.59 8.05
CA ILE A 98 -2.77 25.94 8.91
C ILE A 98 -2.31 26.46 10.25
N PRO A 99 -3.10 27.31 10.93
CA PRO A 99 -2.69 27.85 12.21
C PRO A 99 -2.27 26.64 13.03
N GLU A 100 -1.06 26.69 13.58
CA GLU A 100 -0.47 25.58 14.33
C GLU A 100 -1.57 25.01 15.23
N PRO A 101 -1.98 23.74 15.01
CA PRO A 101 -3.17 23.22 15.64
C PRO A 101 -3.03 23.43 17.14
N ASP A 102 -4.07 24.01 17.73
CA ASP A 102 -4.09 24.23 19.16
C ASP A 102 -3.74 22.93 19.88
N ARG A 103 -2.85 22.98 20.88
CA ARG A 103 -2.40 21.78 21.63
C ARG A 103 -3.58 20.93 22.11
N PHE A 104 -4.71 21.58 22.43
CA PHE A 104 -5.94 20.90 22.77
C PHE A 104 -6.48 20.04 21.62
N GLU A 105 -6.52 20.58 20.40
CA GLU A 105 -6.98 19.89 19.18
C GLU A 105 -6.05 18.72 18.84
N GLU A 106 -4.73 18.89 19.00
CA GLU A 106 -3.77 17.79 18.84
C GLU A 106 -4.10 16.63 19.78
N LEU A 107 -4.36 16.90 21.06
CA LEU A 107 -4.69 15.87 22.04
C LEU A 107 -6.00 15.14 21.71
N VAL A 108 -7.00 15.85 21.18
CA VAL A 108 -8.26 15.22 20.72
C VAL A 108 -7.97 14.25 19.57
N ASN A 109 -7.17 14.67 18.59
CA ASN A 109 -6.77 13.82 17.46
C ASN A 109 -5.98 12.61 17.95
N GLU A 110 -5.00 12.80 18.82
CA GLU A 110 -4.21 11.71 19.36
C GLU A 110 -5.08 10.71 20.16
N VAL A 111 -6.06 11.17 20.94
CA VAL A 111 -7.01 10.26 21.62
C VAL A 111 -7.80 9.44 20.60
N GLN A 112 -8.27 10.08 19.54
CA GLN A 112 -9.04 9.40 18.49
C GLN A 112 -8.19 8.36 17.75
N GLU A 113 -6.95 8.69 17.39
CA GLU A 113 -6.00 7.75 16.78
C GLU A 113 -5.75 6.53 17.67
N ARG A 114 -5.60 6.71 18.98
CA ARG A 114 -5.39 5.59 19.92
C ARG A 114 -6.63 4.70 20.03
N ARG A 115 -7.84 5.27 19.93
CA ARG A 115 -9.08 4.49 19.90
C ARG A 115 -9.21 3.69 18.60
N GLU A 116 -8.89 4.31 17.47
CA GLU A 116 -8.90 3.65 16.16
C GLU A 116 -7.88 2.52 16.10
N PHE A 117 -6.66 2.76 16.59
CA PHE A 117 -5.65 1.73 16.73
C PHE A 117 -6.15 0.53 17.55
N LEU A 118 -6.83 0.77 18.67
CA LEU A 118 -7.37 -0.32 19.48
C LEU A 118 -8.46 -1.09 18.74
N ALA A 119 -9.34 -0.40 18.01
CA ALA A 119 -10.37 -1.02 17.18
C ALA A 119 -9.77 -1.88 16.05
N GLU A 120 -8.71 -1.41 15.40
CA GLU A 120 -7.97 -2.17 14.39
C GLU A 120 -7.32 -3.43 15.01
N MET A 121 -6.69 -3.29 16.17
CA MET A 121 -6.09 -4.44 16.88
C MET A 121 -7.15 -5.42 17.37
N GLU A 122 -8.35 -4.95 17.75
CA GLU A 122 -9.47 -5.80 18.12
C GLU A 122 -10.04 -6.57 16.92
N ALA A 123 -10.15 -5.91 15.76
CA ALA A 123 -10.54 -6.57 14.50
C ALA A 123 -9.55 -7.67 14.08
N LEU A 124 -8.26 -7.50 14.42
CA LEU A 124 -7.21 -8.52 14.24
C LEU A 124 -7.16 -9.57 15.36
N GLY A 125 -8.04 -9.49 16.37
CA GLY A 125 -8.10 -10.40 17.51
C GLY A 125 -7.00 -10.20 18.55
N GLN A 126 -6.24 -9.10 18.48
CA GLN A 126 -5.13 -8.78 19.36
C GLN A 126 -5.43 -7.66 20.38
N GLY A 127 -6.67 -7.15 20.41
CA GLY A 127 -7.07 -6.01 21.27
C GLY A 127 -6.63 -6.14 22.73
N LYS A 128 -6.84 -7.30 23.36
CA LYS A 128 -6.47 -7.57 24.77
C LYS A 128 -4.99 -7.34 25.10
N LYS A 129 -4.09 -7.46 24.11
CA LYS A 129 -2.65 -7.24 24.32
C LYS A 129 -2.32 -5.76 24.48
N TYR A 130 -3.10 -4.89 23.84
CA TYR A 130 -2.84 -3.46 23.75
C TYR A 130 -3.81 -2.63 24.58
N GLU A 131 -4.96 -3.19 24.95
CA GLU A 131 -6.05 -2.51 25.68
C GLU A 131 -5.55 -1.72 26.90
N SER A 132 -4.80 -2.36 27.81
CA SER A 132 -4.31 -1.69 29.02
C SER A 132 -3.39 -0.51 28.72
N ILE A 133 -2.44 -0.70 27.80
CA ILE A 133 -1.47 0.34 27.38
C ILE A 133 -2.21 1.51 26.73
N VAL A 134 -3.10 1.20 25.79
CA VAL A 134 -3.87 2.22 25.06
C VAL A 134 -4.76 3.02 26.01
N LEU A 135 -5.47 2.36 26.93
CA LEU A 135 -6.32 3.04 27.91
C LEU A 135 -5.51 3.96 28.83
N THR A 136 -4.31 3.54 29.24
CA THR A 136 -3.43 4.41 30.04
C THR A 136 -2.97 5.64 29.28
N GLU A 137 -2.65 5.51 28.00
CA GLU A 137 -2.26 6.65 27.16
C GLU A 137 -3.43 7.59 26.86
N ILE A 138 -4.63 7.05 26.59
CA ILE A 138 -5.85 7.85 26.48
C ILE A 138 -6.08 8.63 27.77
N SER A 139 -5.94 7.98 28.93
CA SER A 139 -6.10 8.62 30.23
C SER A 139 -5.07 9.73 30.47
N GLN A 140 -3.83 9.54 30.02
CA GLN A 140 -2.78 10.56 30.10
C GLN A 140 -3.12 11.78 29.25
N LYS A 141 -3.57 11.57 28.00
CA LYS A 141 -3.97 12.66 27.09
C LYS A 141 -5.19 13.42 27.60
N ILE A 142 -6.20 12.72 28.14
CA ILE A 142 -7.36 13.36 28.78
C ILE A 142 -6.94 14.26 29.94
N ARG A 143 -6.03 13.81 30.80
CA ARG A 143 -5.53 14.63 31.90
C ARG A 143 -4.81 15.88 31.41
N GLU A 144 -4.06 15.78 30.31
CA GLU A 144 -3.40 16.94 29.71
C GLU A 144 -4.44 17.95 29.19
N MET A 145 -5.50 17.48 28.53
CA MET A 145 -6.63 18.33 28.11
C MET A 145 -7.29 19.04 29.30
N GLU A 146 -7.57 18.33 30.39
CA GLU A 146 -8.15 18.93 31.60
C GLU A 146 -7.29 20.05 32.20
N ILE A 147 -5.96 19.92 32.14
CA ILE A 147 -5.03 20.95 32.62
C ILE A 147 -5.10 22.19 31.73
N ILE A 148 -5.17 22.01 30.41
CA ILE A 148 -5.30 23.11 29.46
C ILE A 148 -6.62 23.86 29.68
N ASP A 149 -7.73 23.13 29.84
CA ASP A 149 -9.05 23.73 30.07
C ASP A 149 -9.13 24.52 31.38
N LYS A 150 -8.51 24.00 32.45
CA LYS A 150 -8.42 24.73 33.73
C LYS A 150 -7.67 26.05 33.57
N LYS A 151 -6.50 26.03 32.92
CA LYS A 151 -5.72 27.26 32.67
C LYS A 151 -6.51 28.28 31.86
N ARG A 152 -7.19 27.85 30.79
CA ARG A 152 -8.04 28.73 29.97
C ARG A 152 -9.17 29.35 30.79
N SER A 153 -9.83 28.54 31.62
CA SER A 153 -10.92 29.01 32.48
C SER A 153 -10.45 30.05 33.50
N GLU A 154 -9.26 29.86 34.08
CA GLU A 154 -8.63 30.82 34.99
C GLU A 154 -8.26 32.13 34.28
N GLU A 155 -7.68 32.06 33.07
CA GLU A 155 -7.34 33.23 32.26
C GLU A 155 -8.59 34.05 31.88
N ILE A 156 -9.66 33.38 31.46
CA ILE A 156 -10.94 34.01 31.13
C ILE A 156 -11.52 34.69 32.39
N GLY A 157 -11.55 34.00 33.54
CA GLY A 157 -12.03 34.58 34.80
C GLY A 157 -11.20 35.79 35.27
N ALA A 158 -9.87 35.74 35.10
CA ALA A 158 -8.98 36.84 35.42
C ALA A 158 -9.18 38.07 34.51
N SER A 159 -9.51 37.86 33.23
CA SER A 159 -9.85 38.97 32.31
C SER A 159 -11.17 39.64 32.71
N MET A 160 -12.21 38.85 32.97
CA MET A 160 -13.54 39.37 33.35
C MET A 160 -13.53 40.19 34.64
N THR A 161 -12.69 39.84 35.62
CA THR A 161 -12.59 40.57 36.89
C THR A 161 -11.82 41.88 36.78
N LYS A 162 -10.92 42.03 35.80
CA LYS A 162 -10.20 43.29 35.55
C LYS A 162 -11.07 44.34 34.88
N ASP A 163 -12.06 43.91 34.09
CA ASP A 163 -12.94 44.81 33.34
C ASP A 163 -14.07 45.41 34.20
N PHE A 164 -14.23 44.97 35.46
CA PHE A 164 -15.07 45.61 36.47
C PHE A 164 -14.21 46.39 37.47
N PRO A 165 -13.83 47.65 37.21
CA PRO A 165 -13.25 48.50 38.24
C PRO A 165 -14.34 48.75 39.28
N GLY A 166 -14.16 48.21 40.48
CA GLY A 166 -15.02 48.46 41.64
C GLY A 166 -15.14 49.96 41.89
N GLY A 167 -16.26 50.53 41.42
CA GLY A 167 -16.63 51.90 41.62
C GLY A 167 -17.05 52.15 43.07
N ASN A 168 -16.21 52.93 43.75
CA ASN A 168 -16.56 53.97 44.72
C ASN A 168 -16.63 53.59 46.21
N LYS A 169 -15.69 54.23 46.91
CA LYS A 169 -15.65 54.56 48.33
C LYS A 169 -16.89 55.34 48.76
N SER A 170 -17.29 55.15 50.00
CA SER A 170 -17.76 56.26 50.83
C SER A 170 -17.15 56.12 52.22
N ASP A 171 -16.11 56.92 52.45
CA ASP A 171 -15.66 57.35 53.77
C ASP A 171 -16.86 57.86 54.57
N ALA A 172 -17.05 57.38 55.79
CA ALA A 172 -17.86 58.04 56.80
C ALA A 172 -17.06 58.01 58.11
N HIS A 173 -16.46 59.16 58.37
CA HIS A 173 -15.84 59.55 59.64
C HIS A 173 -16.96 59.70 60.69
N ASP A 174 -16.81 59.07 61.85
CA ASP A 174 -17.28 59.60 63.13
C ASP A 174 -16.36 59.08 64.26
#